data_AF-A0A955EB22-F1
#
_entry.id   AF-A0A955EB22-F1
#
_cell.length_a   1.000
_cell.length_b   1.000
_cell.length_c   1.000
_cell.angle_alpha   90.00
_cell.angle_beta   90.00
_cell.angle_gamma   90.00
#
_symmetry.space_group_name_H-M   'P 1'
#
loop_
_entity.id
_entity.type
_entity.pdbx_description
1 polymer ?
#
loop_
_entity_poly.entity_id
_entity_poly.type
_entity_poly.pdbx_seq_one_letter_code
_entity_poly.pdbx_strand_id
1 'polypeptide(L)'
;GLVDTPHVYFAINHLDCAGGIQVTASHNPPQYNGFKVSRRKAKPVGEANGLAEIRKIAVLADEKVRGSRTGQVEHRDLWNAYREHVLAFLDLRGRRIRVAIDASNGMAGTMVPRVFGDGHPSGQLDIIPLYFENSKGEFVHEPNPLVAANLADLQALVVKEKADFGICFDGDADRCMLVDEKGQIVGCDHLTALMARHFLKKSPGAAVAFDLRSSKAVSEEITKAGGEPIKGRVGHVFMKQELADSEGIFGGELSGHFYFRDNFNADSGAIAMAVALSIRAEAGKPMSSLISPIARYAQSGEINFETEEKDEALAAVKDQLTARGT
;
A
#
# COMPACT_ATOMS: atom_id res chain seq x y z
N GLY A 1 -17.66 -9.11 5.22
CA GLY A 1 -18.05 -9.31 3.80
C GLY A 1 -16.80 -9.39 2.96
N LEU A 2 -16.91 -9.35 1.63
CA LEU A 2 -15.75 -9.21 0.74
C LEU A 2 -15.34 -7.74 0.69
N VAL A 3 -14.18 -7.42 1.25
CA VAL A 3 -13.60 -6.07 1.32
C VAL A 3 -12.07 -6.15 1.20
N ASP A 4 -11.45 -5.08 0.71
CA ASP A 4 -10.00 -4.91 0.75
C ASP A 4 -9.49 -4.76 2.19
N THR A 5 -8.22 -5.10 2.41
CA THR A 5 -7.59 -5.03 3.74
C THR A 5 -7.69 -3.63 4.38
N PRO A 6 -7.48 -2.51 3.65
CA PRO A 6 -7.63 -1.17 4.20
C PRO A 6 -9.06 -0.84 4.66
N HIS A 7 -10.09 -1.44 4.08
CA HIS A 7 -11.48 -1.28 4.53
C HIS A 7 -11.68 -1.84 5.94
N VAL A 8 -10.98 -2.93 6.31
CA VAL A 8 -10.99 -3.43 7.70
C VAL A 8 -10.32 -2.45 8.65
N TYR A 9 -9.18 -1.85 8.26
CA TYR A 9 -8.53 -0.82 9.07
C TYR A 9 -9.44 0.39 9.28
N PHE A 10 -10.13 0.84 8.22
CA PHE A 10 -11.16 1.86 8.30
C PHE A 10 -12.28 1.46 9.26
N ALA A 11 -12.85 0.27 9.10
CA ALA A 11 -13.97 -0.21 9.92
C ALA A 11 -13.63 -0.26 11.41
N ILE A 12 -12.42 -0.73 11.77
CA ILE A 12 -11.96 -0.76 13.17
C ILE A 12 -12.00 0.63 13.79
N ASN A 13 -11.54 1.64 13.06
CA ASN A 13 -11.48 3.01 13.56
C ASN A 13 -12.83 3.72 13.49
N HIS A 14 -13.58 3.53 12.40
CA HIS A 14 -14.88 4.16 12.17
C HIS A 14 -15.94 3.71 13.18
N LEU A 15 -15.90 2.44 13.59
CA LEU A 15 -16.84 1.86 14.56
C LEU A 15 -16.29 1.81 16.00
N ASP A 16 -15.07 2.30 16.25
CA ASP A 16 -14.31 2.14 17.51
C ASP A 16 -14.28 0.68 18.02
N CYS A 17 -13.99 -0.26 17.12
CA CYS A 17 -13.86 -1.67 17.47
C CYS A 17 -12.64 -1.94 18.36
N ALA A 18 -12.73 -2.99 19.18
CA ALA A 18 -11.60 -3.49 19.96
C ALA A 18 -10.45 -4.04 19.09
N GLY A 19 -10.74 -4.38 17.83
CA GLY A 19 -9.83 -4.90 16.84
C GLY A 19 -10.59 -5.40 15.61
N GLY A 20 -9.87 -6.06 14.70
CA GLY A 20 -10.44 -6.66 13.50
C GLY A 20 -9.50 -7.71 12.91
N ILE A 21 -10.09 -8.60 12.12
CA ILE A 21 -9.37 -9.67 11.44
C ILE A 21 -9.77 -9.61 9.98
N GLN A 22 -8.78 -9.45 9.10
CA GLN A 22 -8.97 -9.67 7.68
C GLN A 22 -8.53 -11.10 7.34
N VAL A 23 -9.38 -11.84 6.64
CA VAL A 23 -9.07 -13.16 6.09
C VAL A 23 -8.45 -12.94 4.71
N THR A 24 -7.15 -13.21 4.57
CA THR A 24 -6.38 -12.88 3.36
C THR A 24 -5.02 -13.58 3.36
N ALA A 25 -4.52 -13.89 2.16
CA ALA A 25 -3.13 -14.27 1.91
C ALA A 25 -2.31 -13.14 1.23
N SER A 26 -2.83 -11.91 1.19
CA SER A 26 -2.25 -10.79 0.45
C SER A 26 -2.01 -11.12 -1.02
N HIS A 27 -0.77 -11.40 -1.39
CA HIS A 27 -0.31 -11.65 -2.75
C HIS A 27 0.11 -13.10 -2.99
N ASN A 28 -0.07 -13.98 -2.01
CA ASN A 28 0.30 -15.39 -2.14
C ASN A 28 -0.62 -16.12 -3.16
N PRO A 29 -0.13 -17.22 -3.77
CA PRO A 29 -0.92 -18.06 -4.67
C PRO A 29 -2.27 -18.55 -4.09
N PRO A 30 -3.25 -18.92 -4.93
CA PRO A 30 -4.63 -19.18 -4.51
C PRO A 30 -4.83 -20.30 -3.48
N GLN A 31 -3.87 -21.21 -3.31
CA GLN A 31 -3.92 -22.24 -2.26
C GLN A 31 -3.66 -21.68 -0.83
N TYR A 32 -3.15 -20.46 -0.72
CA TYR A 32 -2.85 -19.84 0.57
C TYR A 32 -4.04 -19.03 1.09
N ASN A 33 -4.19 -19.00 2.41
CA ASN A 33 -5.05 -18.07 3.13
C ASN A 33 -4.42 -17.79 4.50
N GLY A 34 -4.93 -16.78 5.20
CA GLY A 34 -4.37 -16.36 6.47
C GLY A 34 -5.20 -15.29 7.14
N PHE A 35 -4.61 -14.70 8.18
CA PHE A 35 -5.25 -13.66 8.97
C PHE A 35 -4.30 -12.48 9.14
N LYS A 36 -4.74 -11.28 8.78
CA LYS A 36 -4.15 -10.03 9.26
C LYS A 36 -4.94 -9.60 10.50
N VAL A 37 -4.32 -9.71 11.68
CA VAL A 37 -4.95 -9.38 12.97
C VAL A 37 -4.56 -7.98 13.40
N SER A 38 -5.55 -7.17 13.75
CA SER A 38 -5.37 -5.81 14.24
C SER A 38 -6.10 -5.62 15.56
N ARG A 39 -5.47 -4.90 16.49
CA ARG A 39 -6.12 -4.41 17.73
C ARG A 39 -6.72 -3.03 17.49
N ARG A 40 -7.30 -2.44 18.54
CA ARG A 40 -7.89 -1.09 18.53
C ARG A 40 -6.97 -0.09 17.82
N LYS A 41 -7.59 0.84 17.09
CA LYS A 41 -6.92 1.81 16.21
C LYS A 41 -6.18 1.19 15.02
N ALA A 42 -6.62 0.02 14.55
CA ALA A 42 -5.99 -0.76 13.49
C ALA A 42 -4.49 -1.03 13.69
N LYS A 43 -4.01 -1.07 14.93
CA LYS A 43 -2.61 -1.37 15.22
C LYS A 43 -2.35 -2.86 14.91
N PRO A 44 -1.29 -3.20 14.17
CA PRO A 44 -1.00 -4.57 13.80
C PRO A 44 -0.66 -5.43 15.02
N VAL A 45 -1.09 -6.69 14.98
CA VAL A 45 -0.72 -7.74 15.93
C VAL A 45 0.25 -8.71 15.23
N GLY A 46 1.52 -8.66 15.62
CA GLY A 46 2.60 -9.55 15.18
C GLY A 46 3.09 -10.46 16.31
N GLU A 47 4.18 -11.19 16.07
CA GLU A 47 4.74 -12.18 17.01
C GLU A 47 5.02 -11.57 18.40
N ALA A 48 5.70 -10.43 18.43
CA ALA A 48 6.16 -9.79 19.67
C ALA A 48 5.06 -9.09 20.49
N ASN A 49 3.86 -8.88 19.93
CA ASN A 49 2.84 -8.04 20.57
C ASN A 49 1.42 -8.66 20.57
N GLY A 50 1.29 -9.95 20.26
CA GLY A 50 0.06 -10.70 20.53
C GLY A 50 -0.09 -12.04 19.80
N LEU A 51 0.54 -12.26 18.64
CA LEU A 51 0.39 -13.54 17.92
C LEU A 51 0.96 -14.73 18.69
N ALA A 52 2.08 -14.55 19.41
CA ALA A 52 2.64 -15.62 20.26
C ALA A 52 1.67 -16.05 21.37
N GLU A 53 0.94 -15.09 21.97
CA GLU A 53 -0.08 -15.36 22.98
C GLU A 53 -1.30 -16.06 22.37
N ILE A 54 -1.79 -15.56 21.22
CA ILE A 54 -2.89 -16.20 20.47
C ILE A 54 -2.52 -17.65 20.13
N ARG A 55 -1.28 -17.90 19.68
CA ARG A 55 -0.79 -19.27 19.41
C ARG A 55 -0.82 -20.13 20.67
N LYS A 56 -0.34 -19.61 21.79
CA LYS A 56 -0.37 -20.33 23.08
C LYS A 56 -1.80 -20.66 23.49
N ILE A 57 -2.73 -19.70 23.39
CA ILE A 57 -4.15 -19.92 23.69
C ILE A 57 -4.74 -20.97 22.75
N ALA A 58 -4.47 -20.89 21.46
CA ALA A 58 -4.99 -21.83 20.46
C ALA A 58 -4.51 -23.27 20.70
N VAL A 59 -3.25 -23.46 21.11
CA VAL A 59 -2.71 -24.80 21.46
C VAL A 59 -3.34 -25.37 22.72
N LEU A 60 -3.72 -24.51 23.67
CA LEU A 60 -4.33 -24.91 24.94
C LEU A 60 -5.87 -24.95 24.88
N ALA A 61 -6.47 -24.51 23.78
CA ALA A 61 -7.91 -24.43 23.62
C ALA A 61 -8.50 -25.84 23.53
N ASP A 62 -9.21 -26.26 24.59
CA ASP A 62 -10.07 -27.43 24.54
C ASP A 62 -11.42 -27.03 23.93
N GLU A 63 -11.84 -27.71 22.87
CA GLU A 63 -13.15 -27.49 22.23
C GLU A 63 -14.33 -27.63 23.21
N LYS A 64 -14.14 -28.36 24.31
CA LYS A 64 -15.11 -28.54 25.40
C LYS A 64 -15.17 -27.34 26.34
N VAL A 65 -14.15 -26.49 26.36
CA VAL A 65 -14.09 -25.24 27.15
C VAL A 65 -14.50 -24.07 26.23
N ARG A 66 -15.69 -24.16 25.64
CA ARG A 66 -16.33 -23.00 25.02
C ARG A 66 -17.00 -22.19 26.13
N GLY A 67 -16.51 -20.98 26.36
CA GLY A 67 -17.21 -20.01 27.22
C GLY A 67 -18.65 -19.78 26.75
N SER A 68 -19.50 -19.25 27.63
CA SER A 68 -20.88 -18.89 27.27
C SER A 68 -20.90 -17.96 26.06
N ARG A 69 -21.61 -18.33 24.99
CA ARG A 69 -21.74 -17.52 23.77
C ARG A 69 -22.66 -16.31 24.02
N THR A 70 -22.11 -15.26 24.62
CA THR A 70 -22.85 -14.02 24.92
C THR A 70 -22.67 -12.93 23.86
N GLY A 71 -21.79 -13.13 22.89
CA GLY A 71 -21.56 -12.19 21.78
C GLY A 71 -22.73 -12.18 20.77
N GLN A 72 -22.92 -11.04 20.12
CA GLN A 72 -23.87 -10.86 19.03
C GLN A 72 -23.14 -10.73 17.70
N VAL A 73 -23.77 -11.18 16.61
CA VAL A 73 -23.27 -11.03 15.25
C VAL A 73 -24.14 -10.03 14.51
N GLU A 74 -23.53 -8.98 13.99
CA GLU A 74 -24.18 -7.95 13.19
C GLU A 74 -23.55 -7.87 11.80
N HIS A 75 -24.36 -7.59 10.79
CA HIS A 75 -23.90 -7.29 9.44
C HIS A 75 -24.00 -5.80 9.21
N ARG A 76 -22.88 -5.16 8.84
CA ARG A 76 -22.81 -3.74 8.52
C ARG A 76 -22.19 -3.53 7.15
N ASP A 77 -22.90 -2.81 6.28
CA ASP A 77 -22.35 -2.32 5.02
C ASP A 77 -21.72 -0.95 5.26
N LEU A 78 -20.41 -0.86 5.05
CA LEU A 78 -19.61 0.35 5.26
C LEU A 78 -19.06 0.92 3.95
N TRP A 79 -19.52 0.47 2.77
CA TRP A 79 -18.96 0.91 1.50
C TRP A 79 -19.13 2.40 1.25
N ASN A 80 -20.28 2.99 1.61
CA ASN A 80 -20.50 4.44 1.44
C ASN A 80 -19.57 5.26 2.34
N ALA A 81 -19.48 4.91 3.63
CA ALA A 81 -18.59 5.59 4.57
C ALA A 81 -17.12 5.43 4.18
N TYR A 82 -16.72 4.24 3.71
CA TYR A 82 -15.37 4.00 3.23
C TYR A 82 -15.06 4.75 1.94
N ARG A 83 -16.02 4.81 1.00
CA ARG A 83 -15.92 5.63 -0.21
C ARG A 83 -15.69 7.10 0.15
N GLU A 84 -16.52 7.67 1.02
CA GLU A 84 -16.36 9.07 1.46
C GLU A 84 -14.98 9.32 2.07
N HIS A 85 -14.51 8.41 2.91
CA HIS A 85 -13.18 8.47 3.52
C HIS A 85 -12.05 8.45 2.48
N VAL A 86 -12.07 7.52 1.53
CA VAL A 86 -11.02 7.44 0.48
C VAL A 86 -11.09 8.65 -0.45
N LEU A 87 -12.28 9.07 -0.86
CA LEU A 87 -12.45 10.19 -1.78
C LEU A 87 -12.10 11.55 -1.16
N ALA A 88 -11.99 11.66 0.17
CA ALA A 88 -11.43 12.85 0.83
C ALA A 88 -9.96 13.12 0.45
N PHE A 89 -9.24 12.10 -0.05
CA PHE A 89 -7.87 12.23 -0.56
C PHE A 89 -7.81 12.55 -2.07
N LEU A 90 -8.95 12.63 -2.75
CA LEU A 90 -9.04 12.85 -4.20
C LEU A 90 -9.43 14.29 -4.55
N ASP A 91 -8.59 14.96 -5.34
CA ASP A 91 -8.88 16.25 -5.98
C ASP A 91 -8.44 16.24 -7.45
N LEU A 92 -9.40 16.05 -8.36
CA LEU A 92 -9.17 16.02 -9.80
C LEU A 92 -9.15 17.41 -10.45
N ARG A 93 -9.46 18.48 -9.72
CA ARG A 93 -9.46 19.87 -10.22
C ARG A 93 -10.22 20.09 -11.54
N GLY A 94 -11.30 19.33 -11.77
CA GLY A 94 -12.09 19.40 -12.99
C GLY A 94 -11.44 18.75 -14.22
N ARG A 95 -10.30 18.06 -14.07
CA ARG A 95 -9.60 17.40 -15.19
C ARG A 95 -10.08 15.97 -15.35
N ARG A 96 -10.39 15.62 -16.60
CA ARG A 96 -10.59 14.22 -16.97
C ARG A 96 -9.26 13.48 -16.99
N ILE A 97 -9.16 12.35 -16.28
CA ILE A 97 -8.00 11.47 -16.24
C ILE A 97 -8.42 10.07 -16.68
N ARG A 98 -7.66 9.49 -17.60
CA ARG A 98 -7.82 8.09 -18.03
C ARG A 98 -6.79 7.23 -17.33
N VAL A 99 -7.23 6.23 -16.57
CA VAL A 99 -6.35 5.35 -15.79
C VAL A 99 -6.64 3.90 -16.10
N ALA A 100 -5.61 3.15 -16.47
CA ALA A 100 -5.71 1.69 -16.58
C ALA A 100 -5.51 1.09 -15.19
N ILE A 101 -6.38 0.16 -14.80
CA ILE A 101 -6.29 -0.46 -13.48
C ILE A 101 -6.25 -1.96 -13.64
N ASP A 102 -5.18 -2.56 -13.14
CA ASP A 102 -5.06 -3.99 -12.94
C ASP A 102 -5.46 -4.32 -11.50
N ALA A 103 -6.56 -5.05 -11.37
CA ALA A 103 -7.08 -5.50 -10.08
C ALA A 103 -6.53 -6.87 -9.66
N SER A 104 -5.71 -7.50 -10.51
CA SER A 104 -5.07 -8.80 -10.29
C SER A 104 -6.05 -9.88 -9.83
N ASN A 105 -7.28 -9.88 -10.36
CA ASN A 105 -8.39 -10.73 -9.93
C ASN A 105 -8.65 -10.73 -8.40
N GLY A 106 -8.16 -9.72 -7.69
CA GLY A 106 -8.23 -9.57 -6.25
C GLY A 106 -9.32 -8.60 -5.80
N MET A 107 -9.20 -8.11 -4.57
CA MET A 107 -10.22 -7.24 -3.97
C MET A 107 -10.36 -5.87 -4.63
N ALA A 108 -9.35 -5.41 -5.37
CA ALA A 108 -9.44 -4.19 -6.19
C ALA A 108 -10.58 -4.27 -7.23
N GLY A 109 -10.91 -5.46 -7.73
CA GLY A 109 -12.01 -5.66 -8.69
C GLY A 109 -13.39 -5.33 -8.12
N THR A 110 -13.55 -5.46 -6.79
CA THR A 110 -14.75 -4.98 -6.07
C THR A 110 -14.58 -3.56 -5.55
N MET A 111 -13.43 -3.25 -4.96
CA MET A 111 -13.16 -1.94 -4.32
C MET A 111 -13.24 -0.80 -5.32
N VAL A 112 -12.62 -0.93 -6.50
CA VAL A 112 -12.54 0.17 -7.47
C VAL A 112 -13.92 0.60 -7.96
N PRO A 113 -14.82 -0.30 -8.42
CA PRO A 113 -16.20 0.10 -8.74
C PRO A 113 -16.96 0.67 -7.54
N ARG A 114 -16.76 0.12 -6.34
CA ARG A 114 -17.45 0.53 -5.10
C ARG A 114 -16.99 1.87 -4.54
N VAL A 115 -15.78 2.33 -4.87
CA VAL A 115 -15.21 3.60 -4.37
C VAL A 115 -15.14 4.65 -5.48
N PHE A 116 -14.70 4.27 -6.69
CA PHE A 116 -14.42 5.18 -7.81
C PHE A 116 -15.42 5.07 -8.97
N GLY A 117 -16.43 4.19 -8.89
CA GLY A 117 -17.49 4.07 -9.91
C GLY A 117 -18.46 5.27 -9.95
N ASP A 118 -19.43 5.22 -10.86
CA ASP A 118 -20.35 6.32 -11.19
C ASP A 118 -21.02 6.99 -9.97
N GLY A 119 -21.18 8.33 -10.02
CA GLY A 119 -21.96 9.12 -9.04
C GLY A 119 -21.23 10.19 -8.20
N HIS A 120 -19.93 10.43 -8.40
CA HIS A 120 -19.13 11.49 -7.73
C HIS A 120 -18.13 12.09 -8.77
N PRO A 121 -17.05 12.86 -8.48
CA PRO A 121 -16.03 13.26 -9.47
C PRO A 121 -15.43 12.11 -10.30
N SER A 122 -15.81 10.86 -10.04
CA SER A 122 -15.69 9.72 -10.95
C SER A 122 -16.18 10.01 -12.38
N GLY A 123 -17.07 10.98 -12.62
CA GLY A 123 -17.37 11.44 -13.99
C GLY A 123 -16.15 12.01 -14.75
N GLN A 124 -15.10 12.39 -14.03
CA GLN A 124 -13.80 12.81 -14.57
C GLN A 124 -12.80 11.65 -14.65
N LEU A 125 -13.10 10.47 -14.12
CA LEU A 125 -12.25 9.29 -14.26
C LEU A 125 -12.76 8.42 -15.42
N ASP A 126 -11.86 8.10 -16.33
CA ASP A 126 -12.07 7.09 -17.36
C ASP A 126 -11.25 5.86 -16.97
N ILE A 127 -11.88 4.92 -16.26
CA ILE A 127 -11.22 3.71 -15.75
C ILE A 127 -11.25 2.64 -16.83
N ILE A 128 -10.07 2.15 -17.21
CA ILE A 128 -9.91 1.03 -18.12
C ILE A 128 -9.60 -0.20 -17.27
N PRO A 129 -10.56 -1.13 -17.10
CA PRO A 129 -10.38 -2.27 -16.20
C PRO A 129 -9.54 -3.38 -16.83
N LEU A 130 -8.67 -3.98 -16.02
CA LEU A 130 -7.90 -5.18 -16.29
C LEU A 130 -8.04 -6.13 -15.09
N TYR A 131 -8.48 -7.37 -15.34
CA TYR A 131 -8.64 -8.42 -14.33
C TYR A 131 -9.52 -8.07 -13.11
N PHE A 132 -10.68 -7.43 -13.34
CA PHE A 132 -11.61 -7.05 -12.26
C PHE A 132 -12.50 -8.21 -11.76
N GLU A 133 -12.63 -9.30 -12.52
CA GLU A 133 -13.44 -10.45 -12.11
C GLU A 133 -12.75 -11.21 -10.97
N ASN A 134 -13.34 -11.18 -9.78
CA ASN A 134 -12.79 -11.74 -8.55
C ASN A 134 -13.73 -12.73 -7.83
N SER A 135 -14.86 -13.11 -8.45
CA SER A 135 -15.83 -14.04 -7.84
C SER A 135 -15.37 -15.50 -7.82
N LYS A 136 -14.38 -15.85 -8.65
CA LYS A 136 -13.91 -17.23 -8.84
C LYS A 136 -12.71 -17.63 -7.97
N GLY A 137 -11.98 -16.65 -7.43
CA GLY A 137 -10.70 -16.91 -6.73
C GLY A 137 -9.59 -17.44 -7.65
N GLU A 138 -9.67 -17.14 -8.94
CA GLU A 138 -8.68 -17.51 -9.96
C GLU A 138 -7.88 -16.28 -10.38
N PHE A 139 -6.56 -16.42 -10.50
CA PHE A 139 -5.64 -15.33 -10.81
C PHE A 139 -5.02 -15.54 -12.20
N VAL A 140 -5.16 -14.56 -13.10
CA VAL A 140 -4.56 -14.63 -14.45
C VAL A 140 -3.04 -14.55 -14.40
N HIS A 141 -2.51 -13.67 -13.56
CA HIS A 141 -1.11 -13.63 -13.13
C HIS A 141 -1.08 -13.63 -11.60
N GLU A 142 0.06 -13.94 -10.98
CA GLU A 142 0.16 -13.88 -9.51
C GLU A 142 -0.22 -12.48 -9.02
N PRO A 143 -1.02 -12.34 -7.94
CA PRO A 143 -1.47 -11.05 -7.44
C PRO A 143 -0.37 -10.32 -6.66
N ASN A 144 0.85 -10.35 -7.19
CA ASN A 144 2.06 -9.77 -6.65
C ASN A 144 2.66 -8.74 -7.63
N PRO A 145 2.24 -7.48 -7.55
CA PRO A 145 2.72 -6.42 -8.43
C PRO A 145 4.19 -6.01 -8.22
N LEU A 146 4.92 -6.62 -7.28
CA LEU A 146 6.37 -6.44 -7.14
C LEU A 146 7.17 -7.19 -8.21
N VAL A 147 6.59 -8.24 -8.78
CA VAL A 147 7.22 -9.00 -9.84
C VAL A 147 6.91 -8.29 -11.16
N ALA A 148 7.94 -7.75 -11.81
CA ALA A 148 7.78 -6.95 -13.04
C ALA A 148 6.99 -7.68 -14.14
N ALA A 149 7.12 -9.00 -14.25
CA ALA A 149 6.36 -9.80 -15.23
C ALA A 149 4.84 -9.70 -15.04
N ASN A 150 4.36 -9.52 -13.80
CA ASN A 150 2.94 -9.37 -13.47
C ASN A 150 2.39 -7.99 -13.88
N LEU A 151 3.23 -7.05 -14.30
CA LEU A 151 2.81 -5.73 -14.78
C LEU A 151 2.75 -5.64 -16.31
N ALA A 152 3.16 -6.68 -17.04
CA ALA A 152 3.34 -6.64 -18.49
C ALA A 152 2.05 -6.27 -19.24
N ASP A 153 0.92 -6.85 -18.86
CA ASP A 153 -0.37 -6.56 -19.49
C ASP A 153 -0.85 -5.14 -19.19
N LEU A 154 -0.65 -4.66 -17.96
CA LEU A 154 -0.92 -3.26 -17.60
C LEU A 154 -0.04 -2.29 -18.40
N GLN A 155 1.26 -2.55 -18.53
CA GLN A 155 2.18 -1.73 -19.33
C GLN A 155 1.72 -1.64 -20.78
N ALA A 156 1.35 -2.77 -21.39
CA ALA A 156 0.82 -2.81 -22.75
C ALA A 156 -0.50 -2.04 -22.87
N LEU A 157 -1.41 -2.21 -21.90
CA LEU A 157 -2.72 -1.57 -21.90
C LEU A 157 -2.61 -0.06 -21.78
N VAL A 158 -1.75 0.46 -20.91
CA VAL A 158 -1.51 1.89 -20.73
C VAL A 158 -1.10 2.55 -22.05
N VAL A 159 -0.13 1.96 -22.75
CA VAL A 159 0.35 2.49 -24.03
C VAL A 159 -0.71 2.37 -25.12
N LYS A 160 -1.38 1.21 -25.21
CA LYS A 160 -2.42 0.94 -26.22
C LYS A 160 -3.59 1.92 -26.11
N GLU A 161 -4.11 2.11 -24.90
CA GLU A 161 -5.30 2.93 -24.65
C GLU A 161 -4.98 4.40 -24.40
N LYS A 162 -3.69 4.76 -24.45
CA LYS A 162 -3.15 6.09 -24.16
C LYS A 162 -3.65 6.60 -22.80
N ALA A 163 -3.59 5.73 -21.79
CA ALA A 163 -3.93 6.10 -20.43
C ALA A 163 -2.90 7.10 -19.89
N ASP A 164 -3.32 7.99 -18.99
CA ASP A 164 -2.45 8.95 -18.33
C ASP A 164 -1.42 8.27 -17.41
N PHE A 165 -1.76 7.09 -16.90
CA PHE A 165 -0.91 6.12 -16.20
C PHE A 165 -1.73 4.83 -15.92
N GLY A 166 -1.06 3.82 -15.39
CA GLY A 166 -1.65 2.58 -14.90
C GLY A 166 -1.42 2.36 -13.41
N ILE A 167 -2.35 1.66 -12.75
CA ILE A 167 -2.22 1.18 -11.37
C ILE A 167 -2.40 -0.33 -11.33
N CYS A 168 -1.55 -1.03 -10.58
CA CYS A 168 -1.71 -2.45 -10.26
C CYS A 168 -1.84 -2.61 -8.75
N PHE A 169 -2.82 -3.41 -8.32
CA PHE A 169 -3.06 -3.75 -6.92
C PHE A 169 -2.60 -5.18 -6.63
N ASP A 170 -2.29 -5.49 -5.37
CA ASP A 170 -2.14 -6.88 -4.94
C ASP A 170 -3.50 -7.51 -4.57
N GLY A 171 -3.48 -8.78 -4.17
CA GLY A 171 -4.70 -9.58 -4.02
C GLY A 171 -5.71 -9.03 -3.02
N ASP A 172 -5.27 -8.36 -1.95
CA ASP A 172 -6.15 -7.70 -0.98
C ASP A 172 -6.08 -6.17 -0.98
N ALA A 173 -5.47 -5.61 -2.03
CA ALA A 173 -5.47 -4.20 -2.42
C ALA A 173 -4.94 -3.22 -1.35
N ASP A 174 -4.03 -3.66 -0.49
CA ASP A 174 -3.29 -2.75 0.40
C ASP A 174 -2.00 -2.21 -0.23
N ARG A 175 -1.55 -2.80 -1.35
CA ARG A 175 -0.45 -2.30 -2.18
C ARG A 175 -0.93 -1.60 -3.45
N CYS A 176 -0.13 -0.65 -3.94
CA CYS A 176 -0.43 0.11 -5.17
C CYS A 176 0.84 0.39 -5.97
N MET A 177 0.97 -0.19 -7.16
CA MET A 177 2.11 0.03 -8.05
C MET A 177 1.69 0.89 -9.23
N LEU A 178 2.58 1.77 -9.69
CA LEU A 178 2.30 2.70 -10.76
C LEU A 178 3.12 2.38 -12.00
N VAL A 179 2.46 2.43 -13.16
CA VAL A 179 3.08 2.41 -14.49
C VAL A 179 2.82 3.77 -15.13
N ASP A 180 3.84 4.46 -15.62
CA ASP A 180 3.67 5.78 -16.25
C ASP A 180 3.01 5.69 -17.64
N GLU A 181 2.72 6.85 -18.25
CA GLU A 181 2.03 6.92 -19.55
C GLU A 181 2.82 6.29 -20.72
N LYS A 182 4.10 5.96 -20.53
CA LYS A 182 4.97 5.29 -21.50
C LYS A 182 5.09 3.79 -21.23
N GLY A 183 4.29 3.27 -20.32
CA GLY A 183 4.35 1.87 -19.91
C GLY A 183 5.59 1.55 -19.07
N GLN A 184 6.25 2.53 -18.45
CA GLN A 184 7.41 2.28 -17.58
C GLN A 184 6.98 2.09 -16.13
N ILE A 185 7.52 1.07 -15.47
CA ILE A 185 7.26 0.82 -14.04
C ILE A 185 7.91 1.95 -13.23
N VAL A 186 7.13 2.58 -12.36
CA VAL A 186 7.61 3.58 -11.43
C VAL A 186 7.95 2.91 -10.10
N GLY A 187 9.21 3.03 -9.66
CA GLY A 187 9.65 2.54 -8.36
C GLY A 187 8.82 3.14 -7.22
N CYS A 188 8.40 2.30 -6.27
CA CYS A 188 7.55 2.72 -5.14
C CYS A 188 8.25 3.75 -4.24
N ASP A 189 9.58 3.75 -4.18
CA ASP A 189 10.39 4.78 -3.53
C ASP A 189 10.30 6.14 -4.27
N HIS A 190 10.37 6.15 -5.60
CA HIS A 190 10.15 7.36 -6.41
C HIS A 190 8.72 7.89 -6.27
N LEU A 191 7.72 7.00 -6.21
CA LEU A 191 6.34 7.36 -5.94
C LEU A 191 6.17 7.92 -4.51
N THR A 192 6.84 7.34 -3.51
CA THR A 192 6.91 7.86 -2.14
C THR A 192 7.44 9.28 -2.13
N ALA A 193 8.57 9.55 -2.79
CA ALA A 193 9.13 10.90 -2.88
C ALA A 193 8.17 11.90 -3.56
N LEU A 194 7.46 11.47 -4.61
CA LEU A 194 6.48 12.31 -5.30
C LEU A 194 5.27 12.63 -4.41
N MET A 195 4.73 11.63 -3.69
CA MET A 195 3.62 11.79 -2.76
C MET A 195 4.00 12.60 -1.52
N ALA A 196 5.23 12.45 -1.01
CA ALA A 196 5.73 13.25 0.10
C ALA A 196 5.64 14.75 -0.20
N ARG A 197 6.02 15.17 -1.42
CA ARG A 197 5.86 16.56 -1.86
C ARG A 197 4.40 17.03 -1.81
N HIS A 198 3.44 16.17 -2.14
CA HIS A 198 2.01 16.51 -2.09
C HIS A 198 1.55 16.80 -0.65
N PHE A 199 1.90 15.94 0.30
CA PHE A 199 1.52 16.11 1.70
C PHE A 199 2.25 17.28 2.38
N LEU A 200 3.55 17.46 2.09
CA LEU A 200 4.36 18.53 2.67
C LEU A 200 3.94 19.94 2.22
N LYS A 201 3.30 20.09 1.05
CA LYS A 201 2.69 21.38 0.65
C LYS A 201 1.68 21.90 1.68
N LYS A 202 0.93 21.00 2.31
CA LYS A 202 -0.09 21.33 3.32
C LYS A 202 0.44 21.27 4.75
N SER A 203 1.53 20.52 4.97
CA SER A 203 2.16 20.34 6.28
C SER A 203 3.69 20.53 6.22
N PRO A 204 4.20 21.76 5.99
CA PRO A 204 5.64 22.00 5.99
C PRO A 204 6.27 21.62 7.34
N GLY A 205 7.49 21.07 7.31
CA GLY A 205 8.22 20.65 8.50
C GLY A 205 7.83 19.28 9.06
N ALA A 206 6.77 18.64 8.55
CA ALA A 206 6.32 17.36 9.07
C ALA A 206 7.21 16.18 8.66
N ALA A 207 7.18 15.13 9.48
CA ALA A 207 7.91 13.90 9.26
C ALA A 207 7.28 13.05 8.13
N VAL A 208 8.13 12.42 7.32
CA VAL A 208 7.75 11.44 6.29
C VAL A 208 8.60 10.19 6.47
N ALA A 209 7.94 9.06 6.74
CA ALA A 209 8.61 7.79 6.94
C ALA A 209 8.88 7.05 5.62
N PHE A 210 10.04 6.42 5.47
CA PHE A 210 10.35 5.65 4.26
C PHE A 210 11.23 4.43 4.56
N ASP A 211 11.06 3.37 3.76
CA ASP A 211 11.83 2.13 3.86
C ASP A 211 13.34 2.38 3.66
N LEU A 212 14.18 1.83 4.54
CA LEU A 212 15.64 1.95 4.48
C LEU A 212 16.27 1.55 3.14
N ARG A 213 15.61 0.71 2.34
CA ARG A 213 16.06 0.27 1.02
C ARG A 213 15.83 1.30 -0.09
N SER A 214 15.11 2.37 0.20
CA SER A 214 14.73 3.40 -0.78
C SER A 214 15.95 4.10 -1.35
N SER A 215 15.82 4.55 -2.61
CA SER A 215 16.78 5.44 -3.23
C SER A 215 17.13 6.61 -2.30
N LYS A 216 18.39 7.03 -2.30
CA LYS A 216 18.84 8.24 -1.61
C LYS A 216 18.01 9.46 -2.02
N ALA A 217 17.50 9.47 -3.25
CA ALA A 217 16.60 10.51 -3.75
C ALA A 217 15.40 10.75 -2.83
N VAL A 218 14.84 9.73 -2.16
CA VAL A 218 13.66 9.89 -1.29
C VAL A 218 13.93 10.86 -0.15
N SER A 219 15.01 10.62 0.61
CA SER A 219 15.40 11.50 1.72
C SER A 219 15.72 12.93 1.27
N GLU A 220 16.38 13.07 0.12
CA GLU A 220 16.73 14.37 -0.47
C GLU A 220 15.48 15.12 -0.94
N GLU A 221 14.50 14.42 -1.52
CA GLU A 221 13.24 15.03 -1.97
C GLU A 221 12.33 15.44 -0.82
N ILE A 222 12.28 14.66 0.25
CA ILE A 222 11.57 15.03 1.49
C ILE A 222 12.18 16.31 2.06
N THR A 223 13.52 16.33 2.22
CA THR A 223 14.24 17.51 2.74
C THR A 223 14.03 18.74 1.84
N LYS A 224 14.14 18.57 0.52
CA LYS A 224 13.91 19.64 -0.46
C LYS A 224 12.49 20.18 -0.43
N ALA A 225 11.51 19.34 -0.11
CA ALA A 225 10.11 19.74 0.09
C ALA A 225 9.84 20.35 1.49
N GLY A 226 10.88 20.50 2.32
CA GLY A 226 10.78 21.09 3.65
C GLY A 226 10.26 20.14 4.72
N GLY A 227 10.34 18.82 4.50
CA GLY A 227 9.94 17.81 5.48
C GLY A 227 11.14 17.16 6.20
N GLU A 228 10.83 16.38 7.23
CA GLU A 228 11.81 15.58 7.98
C GLU A 228 11.79 14.12 7.47
N PRO A 229 12.89 13.61 6.88
CA PRO A 229 12.94 12.23 6.40
C PRO A 229 13.21 11.25 7.56
N ILE A 230 12.24 10.39 7.86
CA ILE A 230 12.37 9.35 8.88
C ILE A 230 12.63 8.00 8.21
N LYS A 231 13.83 7.45 8.44
CA LYS A 231 14.22 6.17 7.84
C LYS A 231 13.73 5.01 8.72
N GLY A 232 12.76 4.26 8.22
CA GLY A 232 12.13 3.14 8.92
C GLY A 232 12.71 1.77 8.56
N ARG A 233 12.57 0.82 9.50
CA ARG A 233 12.88 -0.60 9.26
C ARG A 233 11.90 -1.20 8.25
N VAL A 234 12.40 -2.09 7.37
CA VAL A 234 11.56 -2.87 6.43
C VAL A 234 10.47 -3.63 7.18
N GLY A 235 9.23 -3.51 6.72
CA GLY A 235 8.11 -4.32 7.17
C GLY A 235 6.94 -3.45 7.63
N HIS A 236 5.76 -3.80 7.12
CA HIS A 236 4.51 -3.08 7.35
C HIS A 236 4.19 -2.77 8.82
N VAL A 237 4.49 -3.70 9.73
CA VAL A 237 4.28 -3.50 11.18
C VAL A 237 5.17 -2.38 11.73
N PHE A 238 6.44 -2.35 11.31
CA PHE A 238 7.40 -1.34 11.76
C PHE A 238 7.10 0.02 11.15
N MET A 239 6.72 0.06 9.86
CA MET A 239 6.40 1.33 9.20
C MET A 239 5.17 2.03 9.81
N LYS A 240 4.11 1.28 10.15
CA LYS A 240 2.95 1.83 10.88
C LYS A 240 3.34 2.41 12.24
N GLN A 241 4.23 1.73 12.95
CA GLN A 241 4.71 2.15 14.26
C GLN A 241 5.60 3.40 14.14
N GLU A 242 6.53 3.41 13.19
CA GLU A 242 7.41 4.54 12.90
C GLU A 242 6.61 5.80 12.52
N LEU A 243 5.61 5.66 11.64
CA LEU A 243 4.75 6.79 11.26
C LEU A 243 3.98 7.35 12.47
N ALA A 244 3.52 6.48 13.37
CA ALA A 244 2.82 6.89 14.57
C ALA A 244 3.76 7.58 15.59
N ASP A 245 4.95 7.02 15.82
CA ASP A 245 5.91 7.52 16.82
C ASP A 245 6.56 8.83 16.39
N SER A 246 6.76 9.02 15.08
CA SER A 246 7.28 10.27 14.50
C SER A 246 6.20 11.33 14.24
N GLU A 247 4.93 11.04 14.55
CA GLU A 247 3.77 11.87 14.17
C GLU A 247 3.76 12.24 12.67
N GLY A 248 4.32 11.35 11.83
CA GLY A 248 4.54 11.61 10.41
C GLY A 248 3.24 11.69 9.62
N ILE A 249 3.25 12.50 8.56
CA ILE A 249 2.06 12.76 7.73
C ILE A 249 1.80 11.66 6.70
N PHE A 250 2.86 11.00 6.26
CA PHE A 250 2.86 10.04 5.16
C PHE A 250 4.06 9.10 5.30
N GLY A 251 3.93 7.87 4.82
CA GLY A 251 5.08 7.01 4.61
C GLY A 251 4.91 6.02 3.48
N GLY A 252 6.01 5.44 3.01
CA GLY A 252 5.98 4.48 1.91
C GLY A 252 7.09 3.44 1.96
N GLU A 253 6.80 2.25 1.45
CA GLU A 253 7.74 1.14 1.33
C GLU A 253 7.96 0.73 -0.13
N LEU A 254 9.10 0.08 -0.42
CA LEU A 254 9.38 -0.47 -1.76
C LEU A 254 8.39 -1.56 -2.15
N SER A 255 7.76 -2.20 -1.16
CA SER A 255 6.74 -3.23 -1.32
C SER A 255 5.40 -2.69 -1.84
N GLY A 256 5.25 -1.38 -2.01
CA GLY A 256 4.01 -0.75 -2.51
C GLY A 256 2.96 -0.46 -1.45
N HIS A 257 3.27 -0.67 -0.16
CA HIS A 257 2.45 -0.16 0.94
C HIS A 257 2.71 1.33 1.16
N PHE A 258 1.64 2.12 1.21
CA PHE A 258 1.67 3.57 1.46
C PHE A 258 0.77 3.91 2.62
N TYR A 259 1.31 4.61 3.61
CA TYR A 259 0.72 4.87 4.92
C TYR A 259 0.32 6.34 5.04
N PHE A 260 -0.85 6.60 5.61
CA PHE A 260 -1.38 7.95 5.73
C PHE A 260 -1.79 8.23 7.17
N ARG A 261 -1.32 9.35 7.73
CA ARG A 261 -1.72 9.80 9.08
C ARG A 261 -3.23 9.87 9.22
N ASP A 262 -3.84 10.50 8.23
CA ASP A 262 -5.28 10.75 8.19
C ASP A 262 -6.08 9.48 7.79
N ASN A 263 -5.39 8.35 7.57
CA ASN A 263 -5.95 7.00 7.50
C ASN A 263 -5.51 6.17 8.72
N PHE A 264 -5.44 6.79 9.90
CA PHE A 264 -5.10 6.12 11.16
C PHE A 264 -3.70 5.50 11.18
N ASN A 265 -2.75 6.09 10.44
CA ASN A 265 -1.42 5.53 10.16
C ASN A 265 -1.43 4.18 9.44
N ALA A 266 -2.58 3.78 8.88
CA ALA A 266 -2.73 2.55 8.13
C ALA A 266 -2.47 2.79 6.64
N ASP A 267 -2.02 1.72 5.99
CA ASP A 267 -1.82 1.66 4.57
C ASP A 267 -3.12 1.51 3.80
N SER A 268 -3.13 2.05 2.57
CA SER A 268 -4.24 1.88 1.64
C SER A 268 -3.79 2.10 0.19
N GLY A 269 -3.93 1.05 -0.63
CA GLY A 269 -3.73 1.17 -2.07
C GLY A 269 -4.74 2.14 -2.70
N ALA A 270 -5.99 2.13 -2.23
CA ALA A 270 -7.04 3.01 -2.76
C ALA A 270 -6.72 4.50 -2.52
N ILE A 271 -6.23 4.85 -1.32
CA ILE A 271 -5.80 6.22 -1.01
C ILE A 271 -4.53 6.57 -1.80
N ALA A 272 -3.58 5.64 -1.95
CA ALA A 272 -2.40 5.87 -2.79
C ALA A 272 -2.78 6.20 -4.24
N MET A 273 -3.72 5.46 -4.83
CA MET A 273 -4.28 5.77 -6.14
C MET A 273 -4.97 7.15 -6.17
N ALA A 274 -5.79 7.49 -5.16
CA ALA A 274 -6.45 8.79 -5.07
C ALA A 274 -5.46 9.96 -5.02
N VAL A 275 -4.36 9.81 -4.27
CA VAL A 275 -3.28 10.80 -4.19
C VAL A 275 -2.54 10.90 -5.51
N ALA A 276 -2.22 9.77 -6.16
CA ALA A 276 -1.56 9.77 -7.47
C ALA A 276 -2.40 10.48 -8.55
N LEU A 277 -3.70 10.21 -8.60
CA LEU A 277 -4.66 10.91 -9.45
C LEU A 277 -4.66 12.42 -9.19
N SER A 278 -4.68 12.82 -7.92
CA SER A 278 -4.67 14.24 -7.52
C SER A 278 -3.38 14.95 -7.92
N ILE A 279 -2.23 14.29 -7.77
CA ILE A 279 -0.93 14.81 -8.20
C ILE A 279 -0.90 14.99 -9.73
N ARG A 280 -1.38 14.00 -10.48
CA ARG A 280 -1.47 14.06 -11.95
C ARG A 280 -2.39 15.18 -12.43
N ALA A 281 -3.54 15.35 -11.75
CA ALA A 281 -4.49 16.43 -12.02
C ALA A 281 -3.90 17.82 -11.73
N GLU A 282 -3.30 17.99 -10.55
CA GLU A 282 -2.66 19.23 -10.12
C GLU A 282 -1.54 19.65 -11.07
N ALA A 283 -0.65 18.73 -11.42
CA ALA A 283 0.53 19.06 -12.20
C ALA A 283 0.21 19.35 -13.67
N GLY A 284 -0.84 18.71 -14.23
CA GLY A 284 -1.17 18.82 -15.65
C GLY A 284 -0.07 18.32 -16.59
N LYS A 285 0.88 17.52 -16.08
CA LYS A 285 2.03 16.96 -16.81
C LYS A 285 2.00 15.43 -16.74
N PRO A 286 2.61 14.73 -17.71
CA PRO A 286 2.71 13.27 -17.70
C PRO A 286 3.46 12.75 -16.46
N MET A 287 3.13 11.55 -15.99
CA MET A 287 3.74 10.95 -14.81
C MET A 287 5.25 10.78 -14.98
N SER A 288 5.72 10.38 -16.17
CA SER A 288 7.16 10.23 -16.45
C SER A 288 7.95 11.53 -16.21
N SER A 289 7.34 12.69 -16.49
CA SER A 289 7.97 14.01 -16.29
C SER A 289 8.01 14.43 -14.82
N LEU A 290 7.11 13.89 -13.99
CA LEU A 290 7.11 14.13 -12.54
C LEU A 290 8.13 13.24 -11.82
N ILE A 291 8.29 12.02 -12.31
CA ILE A 291 9.19 11.00 -11.75
C ILE A 291 10.64 11.19 -12.18
N SER A 292 10.91 11.53 -13.44
CA SER A 292 12.28 11.64 -14.00
C SER A 292 13.24 12.51 -13.16
N PRO A 293 12.84 13.68 -12.59
CA PRO A 293 13.73 14.46 -11.73
C PRO A 293 14.07 13.78 -10.38
N ILE A 294 13.23 12.86 -9.93
CA ILE A 294 13.40 12.09 -8.69
C ILE A 294 14.28 10.87 -8.96
N ALA A 295 14.04 10.16 -10.07
CA ALA A 295 14.73 8.94 -10.49
C ALA A 295 16.13 9.21 -11.07
N ARG A 296 17.00 9.84 -10.28
CA ARG A 296 18.36 10.29 -10.69
C ARG A 296 19.49 9.34 -10.29
N TYR A 297 19.21 8.34 -9.46
CA TYR A 297 20.20 7.34 -9.04
C TYR A 297 19.98 6.03 -9.79
N ALA A 298 21.08 5.38 -10.19
CA ALA A 298 21.04 4.02 -10.68
C ALA A 298 20.72 3.07 -9.51
N GLN A 299 19.89 2.07 -9.76
CA GLN A 299 19.54 1.01 -8.80
C GLN A 299 19.89 -0.34 -9.41
N SER A 300 20.45 -1.25 -8.60
CA SER A 300 20.70 -2.63 -8.98
C SER A 300 19.42 -3.47 -9.09
N GLY A 301 18.32 -2.99 -8.51
CA GLY A 301 17.17 -3.82 -8.15
C GLY A 301 17.43 -4.64 -6.89
N GLU A 302 16.43 -5.42 -6.49
CA GLU A 302 16.54 -6.35 -5.36
C GLU A 302 17.31 -7.61 -5.78
N ILE A 303 18.37 -7.94 -5.04
CA ILE A 303 19.18 -9.15 -5.24
C ILE A 303 19.00 -10.00 -3.98
N ASN A 304 18.40 -11.18 -4.16
CA ASN A 304 18.14 -12.10 -3.07
C ASN A 304 19.23 -13.20 -3.03
N PHE A 305 19.66 -13.53 -1.82
CA PHE A 305 20.62 -14.60 -1.56
C PHE A 305 20.02 -15.57 -0.54
N GLU A 306 20.21 -16.87 -0.75
CA GLU A 306 19.84 -17.92 0.21
C GLU A 306 21.08 -18.31 1.02
N THR A 307 20.95 -18.32 2.35
CA THR A 307 22.02 -18.71 3.28
C THR A 307 21.43 -19.22 4.58
N GLU A 308 22.05 -20.25 5.16
CA GLU A 308 21.72 -20.77 6.49
C GLU A 308 22.33 -19.90 7.62
N GLU A 309 23.42 -19.19 7.32
CA GLU A 309 24.21 -18.39 8.27
C GLU A 309 23.96 -16.88 8.09
N LYS A 310 22.69 -16.48 8.13
CA LYS A 310 22.27 -15.09 7.85
C LYS A 310 22.99 -14.05 8.73
N ASP A 311 23.07 -14.30 10.03
CA ASP A 311 23.62 -13.31 10.97
C ASP A 311 25.14 -13.16 10.81
N GLU A 312 25.84 -14.26 10.50
CA GLU A 312 27.29 -14.25 10.25
C GLU A 312 27.62 -13.53 8.94
N ALA A 313 26.84 -13.78 7.89
CA ALA A 313 26.98 -13.08 6.61
C ALA A 313 26.79 -11.56 6.78
N LEU A 314 25.78 -11.13 7.55
CA LEU A 314 25.55 -9.72 7.84
C LEU A 314 26.69 -9.09 8.66
N ALA A 315 27.23 -9.80 9.64
CA ALA A 315 28.37 -9.34 10.43
C ALA A 315 29.63 -9.17 9.55
N ALA A 316 29.94 -10.16 8.71
CA ALA A 316 31.08 -10.11 7.81
C ALA A 316 31.02 -8.93 6.83
N VAL A 317 29.84 -8.65 6.26
CA VAL A 317 29.63 -7.48 5.39
C VAL A 317 29.85 -6.18 6.16
N LYS A 318 29.29 -6.07 7.37
CA LYS A 318 29.46 -4.89 8.22
C LYS A 318 30.92 -4.63 8.54
N ASP A 319 31.66 -5.66 8.94
CA ASP A 319 33.08 -5.53 9.30
C ASP A 319 33.91 -5.13 8.09
N GLN A 320 33.64 -5.73 6.93
CA GLN A 320 34.35 -5.41 5.69
C GLN A 320 34.11 -3.96 5.22
N LEU A 321 32.88 -3.46 5.34
CA LEU A 321 32.55 -2.07 4.98
C LEU A 321 33.12 -1.07 5.99
N THR A 322 33.03 -1.38 7.30
CA THR A 322 33.61 -0.55 8.37
C THR A 322 35.12 -0.41 8.17
N ALA A 323 35.82 -1.50 7.83
CA ALA A 323 37.25 -1.48 7.54
C ALA A 323 37.63 -0.61 6.33
N ARG A 324 36.69 -0.37 5.40
CA ARG A 324 36.89 0.51 4.24
C ARG A 324 36.59 1.98 4.52
N GLY A 325 36.09 2.32 5.71
CA GLY A 325 35.75 3.69 6.10
C GLY A 325 34.51 4.25 5.39
N THR A 326 33.62 3.37 4.93
CA THR A 326 32.35 3.70 4.27
C THR A 326 31.17 3.15 5.04
#